data_AF-A0A955XM47-F1
#
_entry.id   AF-A0A955XM47-F1
#
_cell.length_a   1.000
_cell.length_b   1.000
_cell.length_c   1.000
_cell.angle_alpha   90.00
_cell.angle_beta   90.00
_cell.angle_gamma   90.00
#
_symmetry.space_group_name_H-M   'P 1'
#
loop_
_entity.id
_entity.type
_entity.pdbx_description
1 polymer ?
#
loop_
_entity_poly.entity_id
_entity_poly.type
_entity_poly.pdbx_seq_one_letter_code
_entity_poly.pdbx_strand_id
1 'polypeptide(L)'
;LEDIHEPGRVRRGVHWRPRRPTGSHLVIVAAYSGENVLAHELGHFFGNPKHSATPGNLMSYTRADGLPTLDAGQIRRVRAHVRRFLKSGELKRAAPPPVKAPAGP
;
A
#
# COMPACT_ATOMS: atom_id res chain seq x y z
N LEU A 1 -4.64 8.29 17.37
CA LEU A 1 -5.83 7.76 16.69
C LEU A 1 -5.75 6.24 16.77
N GLU A 2 -6.51 5.67 17.71
CA GLU A 2 -6.63 4.22 17.85
C GLU A 2 -7.32 3.63 16.62
N ASP A 3 -7.04 2.36 16.33
CA ASP A 3 -7.51 1.72 15.12
C ASP A 3 -9.03 1.47 15.15
N ILE A 4 -9.77 2.13 14.24
CA ILE A 4 -11.23 1.92 14.07
C ILE A 4 -11.59 0.53 13.54
N HIS A 5 -10.59 -0.31 13.23
CA HIS A 5 -10.78 -1.71 12.82
C HIS A 5 -10.26 -2.71 13.87
N GLU A 6 -9.39 -2.30 14.80
CA GLU A 6 -8.84 -3.17 15.87
C GLU A 6 -8.57 -2.40 17.17
N PRO A 7 -9.42 -2.51 18.20
CA PRO A 7 -9.23 -1.83 19.48
C PRO A 7 -7.84 -2.11 20.10
N GLY A 8 -7.18 -1.08 20.61
CA GLY A 8 -5.89 -1.19 21.32
C GLY A 8 -4.62 -1.09 20.46
N ARG A 9 -4.72 -0.88 19.14
CA ARG A 9 -3.55 -0.63 18.28
C ARG A 9 -3.42 0.85 17.89
N VAL A 10 -2.18 1.35 17.88
CA VAL A 10 -1.84 2.69 17.38
C VAL A 10 -1.77 2.65 15.86
N ARG A 11 -2.65 3.40 15.17
CA ARG A 11 -2.55 3.57 13.71
C ARG A 11 -1.30 4.36 13.35
N ARG A 12 -0.48 3.76 12.49
CA ARG A 12 0.71 4.40 11.91
C ARG A 12 0.55 4.71 10.43
N GLY A 13 -0.51 4.22 9.81
CA GLY A 13 -0.86 4.44 8.41
C GLY A 13 -2.38 4.30 8.21
N VAL A 14 -2.89 4.90 7.14
CA VAL A 14 -4.24 4.64 6.62
C VAL A 14 -4.33 4.94 5.13
N HIS A 15 -4.94 4.03 4.38
CA HIS A 15 -5.57 4.33 3.10
C HIS A 15 -7.02 4.74 3.31
N TRP A 16 -7.40 5.91 2.80
CA TRP A 16 -8.77 6.41 2.83
C TRP A 16 -9.22 6.82 1.43
N ARG A 17 -10.47 6.48 1.10
CA ARG A 17 -11.15 6.91 -0.12
C ARG A 17 -12.45 7.63 0.28
N PRO A 18 -12.64 8.90 -0.11
CA PRO A 18 -13.87 9.62 0.19
C PRO A 18 -15.11 8.91 -0.38
N ARG A 19 -16.24 8.96 0.34
CA ARG A 19 -17.51 8.33 -0.11
C ARG A 19 -18.13 9.03 -1.32
N ARG A 20 -17.84 10.32 -1.53
CA ARG A 20 -18.25 11.05 -2.74
C ARG A 20 -17.25 10.79 -3.87
N PRO A 21 -17.69 10.61 -5.12
CA PRO A 21 -16.81 10.25 -6.23
C PRO A 21 -15.96 11.45 -6.64
N THR A 22 -14.81 11.62 -5.98
CA THR A 22 -13.81 12.64 -6.32
C THR A 22 -12.64 12.06 -7.11
N GLY A 23 -12.57 10.73 -7.28
CA GLY A 23 -11.39 10.03 -7.81
C GLY A 23 -10.15 10.16 -6.92
N SER A 24 -10.29 10.76 -5.73
CA SER A 24 -9.17 11.02 -4.82
C SER A 24 -8.93 9.83 -3.90
N HIS A 25 -7.66 9.57 -3.62
CA HIS A 25 -7.20 8.54 -2.72
C HIS A 25 -6.16 9.16 -1.80
N LEU A 26 -6.27 8.91 -0.51
CA LEU A 26 -5.36 9.44 0.49
C LEU A 26 -4.64 8.28 1.15
N VAL A 27 -3.31 8.34 1.13
CA VAL A 27 -2.43 7.47 1.89
C VAL A 27 -1.73 8.36 2.90
N ILE A 28 -2.06 8.18 4.17
CA ILE A 28 -1.54 9.01 5.26
C ILE A 28 -0.68 8.10 6.13
N VAL A 29 0.57 8.51 6.37
CA VAL A 29 1.54 7.73 7.13
C VAL A 29 2.13 8.63 8.21
N ALA A 30 2.21 8.11 9.44
CA ALA A 30 2.83 8.82 10.54
C ALA A 30 4.34 8.95 10.31
N ALA A 31 4.93 10.10 10.67
CA ALA A 31 6.37 10.33 10.49
C ALA A 31 7.25 9.29 11.22
N TYR A 32 6.76 8.75 12.34
CA TYR A 32 7.43 7.70 13.13
C TYR A 32 7.00 6.27 12.74
N SER A 33 6.32 6.10 11.59
CA SER A 33 5.91 4.78 11.13
C SER A 33 7.12 3.90 10.79
N GLY A 34 6.97 2.58 10.95
CA GLY A 34 7.99 1.64 10.50
C GLY A 34 8.01 1.53 8.97
N GLU A 35 9.14 1.10 8.42
CA GLU A 35 9.42 1.07 6.97
C GLU A 35 8.32 0.41 6.12
N ASN A 36 7.67 -0.62 6.67
CA ASN A 36 6.67 -1.41 5.96
C ASN A 36 5.25 -0.83 5.98
N VAL A 37 4.99 0.26 6.72
CA VAL A 37 3.64 0.83 6.84
C VAL A 37 3.17 1.42 5.52
N LEU A 38 4.01 2.20 4.84
CA LEU A 38 3.66 2.73 3.52
C LEU A 38 3.32 1.62 2.53
N ALA A 39 4.12 0.56 2.50
CA ALA A 39 3.88 -0.58 1.61
C ALA A 39 2.53 -1.27 1.94
N HIS A 40 2.19 -1.41 3.22
CA HIS A 40 0.90 -1.93 3.67
C HIS A 40 -0.27 -1.08 3.18
N GLU A 41 -0.20 0.24 3.35
CA GLU A 41 -1.26 1.15 2.90
C GLU A 41 -1.39 1.17 1.37
N LEU A 42 -0.28 1.03 0.64
CA LEU A 42 -0.32 0.83 -0.80
C LEU A 42 -1.01 -0.50 -1.16
N GLY A 43 -0.84 -1.55 -0.35
CA GLY A 43 -1.60 -2.79 -0.47
C GLY A 43 -3.12 -2.56 -0.43
N HIS A 44 -3.61 -1.73 0.50
CA HIS A 44 -5.01 -1.31 0.56
C HIS A 44 -5.43 -0.47 -0.65
N PHE A 45 -4.62 0.52 -1.01
CA PHE A 45 -4.85 1.38 -2.18
C PHE A 45 -5.06 0.55 -3.47
N PHE A 46 -4.27 -0.51 -3.65
CA PHE A 46 -4.35 -1.43 -4.79
C PHE A 46 -5.36 -2.57 -4.63
N GLY A 47 -6.29 -2.46 -3.68
CA GLY A 47 -7.46 -3.31 -3.61
C GLY A 47 -7.30 -4.59 -2.80
N ASN A 48 -6.42 -4.61 -1.80
CA ASN A 48 -6.41 -5.64 -0.76
C ASN A 48 -7.13 -5.12 0.50
N PRO A 49 -8.44 -5.39 0.69
CA PRO A 49 -9.20 -4.77 1.76
C PRO A 49 -9.06 -5.46 3.13
N LYS A 50 -8.51 -6.69 3.17
CA LYS A 50 -8.44 -7.52 4.38
C LYS A 50 -7.00 -7.71 4.82
N HIS A 51 -6.78 -7.68 6.13
CA HIS A 51 -5.52 -8.09 6.72
C HIS A 51 -5.34 -9.61 6.61
N SER A 52 -4.09 -10.04 6.44
CA SER A 52 -3.71 -11.45 6.42
C SER A 52 -3.23 -11.89 7.81
N ALA A 53 -3.64 -13.09 8.22
CA ALA A 53 -3.10 -13.74 9.42
C ALA A 53 -1.70 -14.36 9.18
N THR A 54 -1.27 -14.47 7.91
CA THR A 54 0.02 -15.06 7.54
C THR A 54 1.18 -14.14 7.93
N PRO A 55 2.10 -14.57 8.82
CA PRO A 55 3.28 -13.79 9.17
C PRO A 55 4.13 -13.44 7.94
N GLY A 56 4.67 -12.22 7.89
CA GLY A 56 5.49 -11.75 6.76
C GLY A 56 4.71 -11.41 5.49
N ASN A 57 3.38 -11.59 5.47
CA ASN A 57 2.56 -11.05 4.40
C ASN A 57 2.48 -9.52 4.52
N LEU A 58 2.48 -8.82 3.39
CA LEU A 58 2.39 -7.35 3.35
C LEU A 58 1.14 -6.82 4.07
N MET A 59 0.03 -7.56 3.97
CA MET A 59 -1.23 -7.19 4.62
C MET A 59 -1.35 -7.72 6.05
N SER A 60 -0.27 -8.26 6.65
CA SER A 60 -0.29 -8.74 8.04
C SER A 60 0.31 -7.74 9.01
N TYR A 61 -0.23 -7.72 10.24
CA TYR A 61 0.43 -7.06 11.37
C TYR A 61 1.56 -7.90 11.97
N THR A 62 1.59 -9.21 11.68
CA THR A 62 2.63 -10.11 12.17
C THR A 62 3.84 -10.03 11.25
N ARG A 63 4.95 -9.55 11.79
CA ARG A 63 6.24 -9.46 11.08
C ARG A 63 6.89 -10.84 10.97
N ALA A 64 7.70 -11.00 9.94
CA ALA A 64 8.63 -12.10 9.76
C ALA A 64 9.93 -11.52 9.17
N ASP A 65 10.98 -12.33 9.17
CA ASP A 65 12.26 -11.93 8.60
C ASP A 65 12.16 -11.79 7.07
N GLY A 66 12.87 -10.81 6.52
CA GLY A 66 12.91 -10.52 5.09
C GLY A 66 11.84 -9.54 4.60
N LEU A 67 11.74 -9.41 3.28
CA LEU A 67 10.79 -8.51 2.64
C LEU A 67 9.36 -9.07 2.70
N PRO A 68 8.35 -8.22 2.94
CA PRO A 68 6.97 -8.65 2.98
C PRO A 68 6.51 -9.20 1.63
N THR A 69 5.66 -10.24 1.66
CA THR A 69 5.18 -10.93 0.46
C THR A 69 3.69 -10.69 0.21
N LEU A 70 3.25 -10.94 -1.03
CA LEU A 70 1.83 -10.97 -1.40
C LEU A 70 1.46 -12.37 -1.88
N ASP A 71 0.28 -12.85 -1.48
CA ASP A 71 -0.28 -14.10 -2.00
C ASP A 71 -0.79 -13.92 -3.44
N ALA A 72 -1.02 -15.03 -4.13
CA ALA A 72 -1.47 -15.02 -5.53
C ALA A 72 -2.80 -14.27 -5.74
N GLY A 73 -3.71 -14.31 -4.76
CA GLY A 73 -4.97 -13.59 -4.79
C GLY A 73 -4.77 -12.08 -4.64
N GLN A 74 -3.88 -11.67 -3.73
CA GLN A 74 -3.51 -10.28 -3.54
C GLN A 74 -2.80 -9.71 -4.77
N ILE A 75 -1.85 -10.44 -5.36
CA ILE A 75 -1.16 -10.04 -6.60
C ILE A 75 -2.18 -9.84 -7.73
N ARG A 76 -3.15 -10.75 -7.88
CA ARG A 76 -4.23 -10.63 -8.87
C ARG A 76 -5.05 -9.36 -8.65
N ARG A 77 -5.44 -9.05 -7.42
CA ARG A 77 -6.19 -7.83 -7.09
C ARG A 77 -5.40 -6.56 -7.40
N VAL A 78 -4.12 -6.53 -7.03
CA VAL A 78 -3.21 -5.41 -7.34
C VAL A 78 -3.17 -5.17 -8.84
N ARG A 79 -2.91 -6.22 -9.63
CA ARG A 79 -2.87 -6.10 -11.10
C ARG A 79 -4.20 -5.63 -11.68
N ALA A 80 -5.33 -6.10 -11.15
CA ALA A 80 -6.65 -5.65 -11.60
C ALA A 80 -6.92 -4.17 -11.28
N HIS A 81 -6.56 -3.71 -10.09
CA HIS A 81 -6.72 -2.30 -9.70
C HIS A 81 -5.79 -1.37 -10.47
N VAL A 82 -4.54 -1.77 -10.70
CA VAL A 82 -3.62 -1.00 -11.57
C VAL A 82 -4.24 -0.79 -12.95
N ARG A 83 -4.76 -1.85 -13.58
CA ARG A 83 -5.45 -1.73 -14.88
C ARG A 83 -6.67 -0.81 -14.79
N ARG A 84 -7.47 -0.93 -13.72
CA ARG A 84 -8.65 -0.07 -13.51
C ARG A 84 -8.25 1.39 -13.40
N PHE A 85 -7.26 1.71 -12.57
CA PHE A 85 -6.81 3.07 -12.34
C PHE A 85 -6.13 3.69 -13.56
N LEU A 86 -5.41 2.91 -14.35
CA LEU A 86 -4.90 3.37 -15.65
C LEU A 86 -6.04 3.69 -16.61
N LYS A 87 -7.10 2.87 -16.64
CA LYS A 87 -8.28 3.10 -17.49
C LYS A 87 -9.08 4.33 -17.05
N SER A 88 -9.23 4.56 -15.74
CA SER A 88 -9.97 5.70 -15.20
C SER A 88 -9.16 7.00 -15.13
N GLY A 89 -7.84 6.93 -15.32
CA GLY A 89 -6.94 8.06 -15.17
C GLY A 89 -6.58 8.39 -13.71
N GLU A 90 -7.02 7.58 -12.74
CA GLU A 90 -6.60 7.66 -11.32
C GLU A 90 -5.10 7.37 -11.16
N LEU A 91 -4.49 6.61 -12.09
CA LEU A 91 -3.05 6.48 -12.24
C LEU A 91 -2.60 6.89 -13.63
N LYS A 92 -1.42 7.51 -13.68
CA LYS A 92 -0.70 7.80 -14.91
C LYS A 92 0.62 7.03 -14.89
N ARG A 93 1.06 6.57 -16.06
CA ARG A 93 2.40 6.01 -16.18
C ARG A 93 3.40 7.12 -15.91
N ALA A 94 4.20 6.97 -14.88
CA ALA A 94 5.35 7.83 -14.68
C ALA A 94 6.36 7.57 -15.80
N ALA A 95 7.03 8.61 -16.28
CA ALA A 95 8.28 8.42 -16.99
C ALA A 95 9.24 7.65 -16.06
N PRO A 96 10.06 6.73 -16.57
CA PRO A 96 11.08 6.10 -15.75
C PRO A 96 11.93 7.19 -15.08
N PRO A 97 12.31 7.01 -13.79
CA PRO A 97 13.19 7.96 -13.14
C PRO A 97 14.49 8.06 -13.96
N PRO A 98 15.11 9.25 -14.02
CA PRO A 98 16.40 9.38 -14.67
C PRO A 98 17.37 8.39 -14.03
N VAL A 99 17.97 7.52 -14.85
CA VAL A 99 19.04 6.63 -14.40
C VAL A 99 20.18 7.54 -13.94
N LYS A 100 20.49 7.54 -12.64
CA LYS A 100 21.72 8.19 -12.16
C LYS A 100 22.88 7.51 -12.89
N ALA A 101 23.62 8.29 -13.68
CA ALA A 101 24.87 7.83 -14.25
C ALA A 101 25.75 7.30 -13.11
N PRO A 102 26.49 6.19 -13.30
CA PRO A 102 27.44 5.74 -12.29
C PRO A 102 28.37 6.91 -11.97
N ALA A 103 28.58 7.15 -10.66
CA ALA A 103 29.63 8.06 -10.23
C ALA A 103 30.93 7.58 -10.87
N GLY A 104 31.59 8.46 -11.62
CA GLY A 104 32.88 8.15 -12.23
C GLY A 104 33.91 7.74 -11.18
N PRO A 105 34.96 7.01 -11.59
CA PRO A 105 36.00 6.49 -10.69
C PRO A 105 36.68 7.59 -9.87
#